data_AF-A0A6C0CYF3-F1
#
_entry.id   AF-A0A6C0CYF3-F1
#
_cell.length_a   1.000
_cell.length_b   1.000
_cell.length_c   1.000
_cell.angle_alpha   90.00
_cell.angle_beta   90.00
_cell.angle_gamma   90.00
#
_symmetry.space_group_name_H-M   'P 1'
#
loop_
_entity.id
_entity.type
_entity.pdbx_description
1 polymer ?
#
loop_
_entity_poly.entity_id
_entity_poly.type
_entity_poly.pdbx_seq_one_letter_code
_entity_poly.pdbx_strand_id
1 'polypeptide(L)'
;MEYGITLNTPQITDNNYMKFVGYSENNFCIKKYFSCETADLISHKISELLQGVDPNNRKIIVPHNTIYSIMSSVYENYRPPTGDIYGRYNVPSGIGGDSYVQSMIDQVIEIITADVRTNLGMEENNSKLSIYTTILGDFNQHGLRSHPVIKTRVRRPNPMEFNMHY
;
A
#
# COMPACT_ATOMS: atom_id res chain seq x y z
N MET A 1 23.05 -1.50 -32.56
CA MET A 1 21.66 -1.00 -32.68
C MET A 1 21.16 -0.81 -31.27
N GLU A 2 21.18 0.44 -30.83
CA GLU A 2 20.83 0.86 -29.47
C GLU A 2 19.32 0.79 -29.27
N TYR A 3 18.89 0.19 -28.16
CA TYR A 3 17.53 0.34 -27.64
C TYR A 3 17.63 0.74 -26.17
N GLY A 4 18.13 1.95 -25.93
CA GLY A 4 17.99 2.65 -24.66
C GLY A 4 17.14 3.88 -24.92
N ILE A 5 15.82 3.75 -24.84
CA ILE A 5 14.94 4.91 -24.90
C ILE A 5 15.13 5.64 -23.57
N THR A 6 15.77 6.80 -23.61
CA THR A 6 15.73 7.74 -22.50
C THR A 6 14.28 8.15 -22.31
N LEU A 7 13.65 7.68 -21.22
CA LEU A 7 12.39 8.24 -20.72
C LEU A 7 12.67 9.60 -20.10
N ASN A 8 13.06 10.55 -20.95
CA ASN A 8 13.11 11.95 -20.60
C ASN A 8 11.92 12.62 -21.29
N THR A 9 10.72 12.27 -20.83
CA THR A 9 9.50 12.92 -21.32
C THR A 9 9.20 14.12 -20.41
N PRO A 10 8.91 15.31 -20.98
CA PRO A 10 8.16 16.34 -20.27
C PRO A 10 6.69 15.90 -20.32
N GLN A 11 6.39 14.72 -19.80
CA GLN A 11 5.03 14.19 -19.72
C GLN A 11 4.46 14.61 -18.38
N ILE A 12 3.23 15.12 -18.42
CA ILE A 12 2.41 15.46 -17.28
C ILE A 12 2.55 14.36 -16.22
N THR A 13 3.28 14.65 -15.14
CA THR A 13 3.64 13.70 -14.07
C THR A 13 2.52 13.51 -13.05
N ASP A 14 1.51 14.37 -13.10
CA ASP A 14 0.30 14.29 -12.29
C ASP A 14 -0.87 13.85 -13.15
N ASN A 15 -1.37 12.64 -12.92
CA ASN A 15 -2.52 12.11 -13.64
C ASN A 15 -3.81 12.91 -13.37
N ASN A 16 -3.82 13.75 -12.32
CA ASN A 16 -4.92 14.64 -11.98
C ASN A 16 -4.82 16.02 -12.66
N TYR A 17 -3.78 16.28 -13.45
CA TYR A 17 -3.58 17.58 -14.12
C TYR A 17 -4.79 18.02 -14.96
N MET A 18 -5.52 17.08 -15.57
CA MET A 18 -6.73 17.37 -16.35
C MET A 18 -7.98 17.64 -15.50
N LYS A 19 -7.95 17.37 -14.19
CA LYS A 19 -9.11 17.47 -13.30
C LYS A 19 -9.48 18.92 -13.00
N PHE A 20 -8.50 19.82 -12.96
CA PHE A 20 -8.72 21.22 -12.60
C PHE A 20 -8.32 22.16 -13.74
N VAL A 21 -9.24 22.38 -14.68
CA VAL A 21 -9.05 23.36 -15.77
C VAL A 21 -9.06 24.78 -15.19
N GLY A 22 -7.99 25.55 -15.41
CA GLY A 22 -7.89 26.95 -14.96
C GLY A 22 -7.51 27.14 -13.49
N TYR A 23 -7.20 26.05 -12.77
CA TYR A 23 -6.66 26.11 -11.41
C TYR A 23 -5.13 26.05 -11.46
N SER A 24 -4.46 27.01 -10.82
CA SER A 24 -3.00 26.98 -10.65
C SER A 24 -2.67 26.87 -9.16
N GLU A 25 -2.14 25.72 -8.75
CA GLU A 25 -1.63 25.53 -7.39
C GLU A 25 -0.36 26.39 -7.21
N ASN A 26 -0.41 27.35 -6.30
CA ASN A 26 0.73 28.24 -5.99
C ASN A 26 1.63 27.68 -4.87
N ASN A 27 1.31 26.50 -4.33
CA ASN A 27 2.08 25.88 -3.25
C ASN A 27 3.34 25.17 -3.77
N PHE A 28 4.52 25.69 -3.41
CA PHE A 28 5.81 25.14 -3.83
C PHE A 28 6.04 23.71 -3.34
N CYS A 29 5.57 23.36 -2.14
CA CYS A 29 5.76 22.03 -1.56
C CYS A 29 5.01 20.94 -2.34
N ILE A 30 3.82 21.26 -2.88
CA ILE A 30 3.02 20.34 -3.71
C ILE A 30 3.67 20.15 -5.09
N LYS A 31 4.25 21.21 -5.66
CA LYS A 31 5.02 21.09 -6.91
C LYS A 31 6.24 20.19 -6.75
N LYS A 32 6.91 20.27 -5.60
CA LYS A 32 8.03 19.39 -5.26
C LYS A 32 7.57 17.93 -5.09
N TYR A 33 6.38 17.69 -4.54
CA TYR A 33 5.83 16.34 -4.37
C TYR A 33 5.82 15.56 -5.69
N PHE A 34 5.32 16.13 -6.80
CA PHE A 34 5.26 15.47 -8.11
C PHE A 34 6.54 15.60 -8.97
N SER A 35 7.66 16.01 -8.37
CA SER A 35 8.94 16.11 -9.08
C SER A 35 9.54 14.74 -9.43
N CYS A 36 10.47 14.71 -10.38
CA CYS A 36 11.22 13.47 -10.68
C CYS A 36 12.12 13.06 -9.51
N GLU A 37 12.73 14.04 -8.83
CA GLU A 37 13.61 13.81 -7.69
C GLU A 37 12.90 13.09 -6.53
N THR A 38 11.65 13.46 -6.23
CA THR A 38 10.86 12.79 -5.19
C THR A 38 10.45 11.39 -5.61
N ALA A 39 10.10 11.15 -6.87
CA ALA A 39 9.80 9.82 -7.39
C ALA A 39 11.04 8.90 -7.34
N ASP A 40 12.22 9.43 -7.68
CA ASP A 40 13.50 8.73 -7.55
C ASP A 40 13.79 8.36 -6.09
N LEU A 41 13.59 9.30 -5.16
CA LEU A 41 13.76 9.05 -3.73
C LEU A 41 12.83 7.94 -3.25
N ILE A 42 11.55 8.00 -3.61
CA ILE A 42 10.55 6.99 -3.28
C ILE A 42 10.98 5.61 -3.84
N SER A 43 11.39 5.55 -5.10
CA SER A 43 11.84 4.32 -5.76
C SER A 43 13.05 3.69 -5.05
N HIS A 44 14.05 4.52 -4.68
CA HIS A 44 15.22 4.06 -3.91
C HIS A 44 14.81 3.55 -2.53
N LYS A 45 13.92 4.25 -1.84
CA LYS A 45 13.49 3.87 -0.49
C LYS A 45 12.67 2.59 -0.49
N ILE A 46 11.78 2.42 -1.47
CA ILE A 46 11.04 1.17 -1.69
C ILE A 46 12.03 0.02 -1.95
N SER A 47 13.00 0.23 -2.84
CA SER A 47 14.02 -0.79 -3.14
C SER A 47 14.83 -1.19 -1.91
N GLU A 48 15.12 -0.25 -1.01
CA GLU A 48 15.80 -0.50 0.27
C GLU A 48 14.92 -1.32 1.22
N LEU A 49 13.65 -0.94 1.38
CA LEU A 49 12.70 -1.59 2.30
C LEU A 49 12.26 -2.99 1.84
N LEU A 50 12.39 -3.28 0.55
CA LEU A 50 12.07 -4.58 -0.05
C LEU A 50 13.27 -5.53 -0.15
N GLN A 51 14.45 -5.14 0.36
CA GLN A 51 15.59 -6.06 0.44
C GLN A 51 15.24 -7.28 1.29
N GLY A 52 15.59 -8.47 0.81
CA GLY A 52 15.32 -9.73 1.50
C GLY A 52 13.87 -10.24 1.42
N VAL A 53 12.97 -9.57 0.69
CA VAL A 53 11.61 -10.08 0.45
C VAL A 53 11.60 -11.21 -0.58
N ASP A 54 12.42 -11.09 -1.63
CA ASP A 54 12.61 -12.16 -2.62
C ASP A 54 13.59 -13.22 -2.08
N PRO A 55 13.28 -14.54 -2.14
CA PRO A 55 14.19 -15.61 -1.77
C PRO A 55 15.56 -15.56 -2.49
N ASN A 56 15.59 -15.00 -3.70
CA ASN A 56 16.83 -14.84 -4.49
C ASN A 56 17.51 -13.49 -4.25
N ASN A 57 16.99 -12.69 -3.32
CA ASN A 57 17.46 -11.36 -2.98
C ASN A 57 17.65 -10.43 -4.20
N ARG A 58 16.77 -10.56 -5.20
CA ARG A 58 16.81 -9.67 -6.37
C ARG A 58 16.30 -8.29 -5.96
N LYS A 59 16.94 -7.26 -6.50
CA LYS A 59 16.49 -5.88 -6.29
C LYS A 59 15.16 -5.67 -7.02
N ILE A 60 14.11 -5.43 -6.25
CA ILE A 60 12.78 -5.08 -6.78
C ILE A 60 12.76 -3.57 -7.02
N ILE A 61 12.52 -3.17 -8.27
CA ILE A 61 12.43 -1.77 -8.68
C ILE A 61 11.02 -1.52 -9.21
N VAL A 62 10.35 -0.51 -8.66
CA VAL A 62 9.00 -0.13 -9.07
C VAL A 62 9.09 0.95 -10.15
N PRO A 63 8.36 0.83 -11.28
CA PRO A 63 8.39 1.83 -12.34
C PRO A 63 7.75 3.16 -11.89
N HIS A 64 8.33 4.27 -12.32
CA HIS A 64 7.89 5.62 -11.89
C HIS A 64 6.43 5.91 -12.23
N ASN A 65 5.91 5.39 -13.34
CA ASN A 65 4.50 5.57 -13.71
C ASN A 65 3.53 5.05 -12.62
N THR A 66 3.85 3.89 -12.04
CA THR A 66 3.05 3.32 -10.94
C THR A 66 3.17 4.16 -9.68
N ILE A 67 4.37 4.68 -9.40
CA ILE A 67 4.61 5.60 -8.27
C ILE A 67 3.74 6.86 -8.43
N TYR A 68 3.75 7.50 -9.61
CA TYR A 68 2.92 8.67 -9.89
C TYR A 68 1.43 8.40 -9.77
N SER A 69 0.95 7.22 -10.21
CA SER A 69 -0.45 6.83 -10.06
C SER A 69 -0.86 6.74 -8.59
N ILE A 70 0.00 6.18 -7.74
CA ILE A 70 -0.29 6.02 -6.32
C ILE A 70 -0.17 7.37 -5.60
N MET A 71 0.83 8.18 -5.94
CA MET A 71 0.95 9.56 -5.45
C MET A 71 -0.29 10.39 -5.77
N SER A 72 -0.81 10.27 -7.00
CA SER A 72 -2.04 10.94 -7.42
C SER A 72 -3.24 10.50 -6.56
N SER A 73 -3.37 9.20 -6.30
CA SER A 73 -4.43 8.64 -5.45
C SER A 73 -4.30 9.09 -3.98
N VAL A 74 -3.09 9.08 -3.43
CA VAL A 74 -2.83 9.55 -2.06
C VAL A 74 -3.14 11.04 -1.94
N TYR A 75 -2.71 11.86 -2.90
CA TYR A 75 -3.02 13.29 -2.92
C TYR A 75 -4.52 13.57 -2.94
N GLU A 76 -5.31 12.83 -3.74
CA GLU A 76 -6.77 13.00 -3.77
C GLU A 76 -7.47 12.60 -2.47
N ASN A 77 -6.98 11.54 -1.82
CA ASN A 77 -7.57 11.00 -0.60
C ASN A 77 -7.04 11.67 0.66
N TYR A 78 -5.92 12.40 0.57
CA TYR A 78 -5.31 13.05 1.71
C TYR A 78 -6.26 14.09 2.32
N ARG A 79 -6.49 13.98 3.62
CA ARG A 79 -7.20 14.97 4.42
C ARG A 79 -6.26 15.40 5.53
N PRO A 80 -5.84 16.67 5.57
CA PRO A 80 -5.00 17.14 6.66
C PRO A 80 -5.77 16.95 7.98
N PRO A 81 -5.08 16.61 9.08
CA PRO A 81 -5.74 16.48 10.37
C PRO A 81 -6.32 17.83 10.79
N THR A 82 -7.64 17.94 10.79
CA THR A 82 -8.36 19.11 11.25
C THR A 82 -8.63 19.00 12.75
N GLY A 83 -8.42 20.08 13.50
CA GLY A 83 -8.81 20.14 14.91
C GLY A 83 -10.33 20.13 15.08
N ASP A 84 -10.81 19.52 16.17
CA ASP A 84 -12.22 19.56 16.58
C ASP A 84 -12.66 20.99 16.99
N ILE A 85 -13.97 21.25 17.06
CA ILE A 85 -14.59 22.54 17.39
C ILE A 85 -14.01 23.16 18.66
N TYR A 86 -13.68 22.35 19.67
CA TYR A 86 -13.09 22.79 20.95
C TYR A 86 -11.55 22.74 20.96
N GLY A 87 -10.92 22.16 19.94
CA GLY A 87 -9.47 21.93 19.83
C GLY A 87 -8.83 22.58 18.59
N ARG A 88 -9.47 23.62 18.00
CA ARG A 88 -9.04 24.26 16.75
C ARG A 88 -7.58 24.75 16.74
N TYR A 89 -7.04 25.09 17.91
CA TYR A 89 -5.64 25.52 18.08
C TYR A 89 -4.73 24.44 18.65
N ASN A 90 -5.29 23.30 19.05
CA ASN A 90 -4.56 22.12 19.51
C ASN A 90 -4.48 21.07 18.38
N VAL A 91 -4.33 21.56 17.14
CA VAL A 91 -3.86 20.71 16.04
C VAL A 91 -2.41 20.38 16.39
N PRO A 92 -1.98 19.09 16.36
CA PRO A 92 -0.63 18.71 16.73
C PRO A 92 0.40 19.62 16.06
N SER A 93 0.99 20.50 16.87
CA SER A 93 1.98 21.49 16.45
C SER A 93 3.24 20.73 16.03
N GLY A 94 3.47 20.70 14.71
CA GLY A 94 4.48 19.88 14.03
C GLY A 94 4.23 19.79 12.52
N ILE A 95 3.00 20.08 12.09
CA ILE A 95 2.60 20.08 10.67
C ILE A 95 2.88 21.45 10.04
N GLY A 96 4.15 21.78 9.81
CA GLY A 96 4.51 22.77 8.81
C GLY A 96 4.09 22.30 7.42
N GLY A 97 4.09 23.18 6.41
CA GLY A 97 3.75 22.81 5.03
C GLY A 97 4.59 21.65 4.45
N ASP A 98 5.78 21.42 5.00
CA ASP A 98 6.65 20.31 4.58
C ASP A 98 6.27 18.97 5.24
N SER A 99 5.66 19.01 6.43
CA SER A 99 5.32 17.80 7.19
C SER A 99 4.16 17.01 6.58
N TYR A 100 3.18 17.69 5.98
CA TYR A 100 2.07 16.97 5.31
C TYR A 100 2.53 16.29 4.02
N VAL A 101 3.43 16.92 3.25
CA VAL A 101 4.02 16.31 2.04
C VAL A 101 4.83 15.07 2.40
N GLN A 102 5.64 15.14 3.46
CA GLN A 102 6.35 13.96 3.97
C GLN A 102 5.38 12.84 4.36
N SER A 103 4.28 13.16 5.05
CA SER A 103 3.28 12.15 5.41
C SER A 103 2.62 11.48 4.20
N MET A 104 2.43 12.22 3.10
CA MET A 104 1.94 11.65 1.85
C MET A 104 2.99 10.75 1.18
N ILE A 105 4.26 11.15 1.19
CA ILE A 105 5.38 10.34 0.67
C ILE A 105 5.48 9.02 1.44
N ASP A 106 5.42 9.08 2.77
CA ASP A 106 5.49 7.91 3.64
C ASP A 106 4.32 6.95 3.38
N GLN A 107 3.10 7.47 3.20
CA GLN A 107 1.93 6.66 2.82
C GLN A 107 2.10 5.96 1.46
N VAL A 108 2.65 6.66 0.46
CA VAL A 108 2.93 6.06 -0.87
C VAL A 108 3.92 4.89 -0.73
N ILE A 109 5.00 5.10 0.02
CA ILE A 109 6.01 4.07 0.26
C ILE A 109 5.39 2.87 0.99
N GLU A 110 4.58 3.12 2.02
CA GLU A 110 3.89 2.07 2.78
C GLU A 110 2.95 1.25 1.90
N ILE A 111 2.08 1.89 1.11
CA ILE A 111 1.14 1.21 0.22
C ILE A 111 1.89 0.30 -0.76
N ILE A 112 2.92 0.81 -1.42
CA ILE A 112 3.68 0.04 -2.43
C ILE A 112 4.44 -1.11 -1.78
N THR A 113 5.13 -0.86 -0.66
CA THR A 113 5.92 -1.90 0.01
C THR A 113 5.03 -2.99 0.61
N ALA A 114 3.87 -2.65 1.16
CA ALA A 114 2.89 -3.59 1.68
C ALA A 114 2.29 -4.46 0.57
N ASP A 115 1.92 -3.87 -0.57
CA ASP A 115 1.37 -4.60 -1.71
C ASP A 115 2.40 -5.60 -2.27
N VAL A 116 3.63 -5.15 -2.55
CA VAL A 116 4.69 -6.02 -3.06
C VAL A 116 5.02 -7.15 -2.08
N ARG A 117 5.15 -6.86 -0.78
CA ARG A 117 5.44 -7.87 0.23
C ARG A 117 4.31 -8.89 0.35
N THR A 118 3.06 -8.43 0.33
CA THR A 118 1.89 -9.31 0.37
C THR A 118 1.84 -10.23 -0.85
N ASN A 119 2.00 -9.67 -2.05
CA ASN A 119 1.91 -10.43 -3.30
C ASN A 119 3.02 -11.49 -3.40
N LEU A 120 4.27 -11.12 -3.11
CA LEU A 120 5.38 -12.08 -3.11
C LEU A 120 5.23 -13.14 -2.01
N GLY A 121 4.78 -12.76 -0.81
CA GLY A 121 4.50 -13.71 0.26
C GLY A 121 3.37 -14.67 -0.09
N MET A 122 2.35 -14.20 -0.82
CA MET A 122 1.28 -15.05 -1.34
C MET A 122 1.79 -16.00 -2.42
N GLU A 123 2.61 -15.53 -3.36
CA GLU A 123 3.22 -16.36 -4.39
C GLU A 123 4.10 -17.47 -3.79
N GLU A 124 4.93 -17.13 -2.81
CA GLU A 124 5.79 -18.09 -2.14
C GLU A 124 4.96 -19.16 -1.41
N ASN A 125 3.90 -18.76 -0.69
CA ASN A 125 3.02 -19.71 -0.02
C ASN A 125 2.23 -20.56 -1.01
N ASN A 126 1.77 -19.99 -2.12
CA ASN A 126 1.08 -20.73 -3.18
C ASN A 126 2.03 -21.71 -3.89
N SER A 127 3.30 -21.37 -4.06
CA SER A 127 4.30 -22.24 -4.69
C SER A 127 4.57 -23.53 -3.89
N LYS A 128 4.32 -23.50 -2.56
CA LYS A 128 4.46 -24.67 -1.68
C LYS A 128 3.30 -25.67 -1.85
N LEU A 129 2.19 -25.25 -2.45
CA LEU A 129 1.02 -26.11 -2.63
C LEU A 129 1.22 -27.04 -3.82
N SER A 130 1.07 -28.35 -3.59
CA SER A 130 1.01 -29.34 -4.67
C SER A 130 -0.44 -29.61 -5.09
N ILE A 131 -0.64 -30.13 -6.31
CA ILE A 131 -1.97 -30.52 -6.83
C ILE A 131 -2.70 -31.47 -5.86
N TYR A 132 -1.95 -32.29 -5.12
CA TYR A 132 -2.52 -33.26 -4.19
C TYR A 132 -2.96 -32.65 -2.85
N THR A 133 -2.57 -31.41 -2.54
CA THR A 133 -2.99 -30.73 -1.31
C THR A 133 -4.49 -30.41 -1.30
N THR A 134 -5.11 -30.17 -2.46
CA THR A 134 -6.56 -29.95 -2.59
C THR A 134 -7.35 -31.26 -2.65
N ILE A 135 -6.78 -32.31 -3.24
CA ILE A 135 -7.45 -33.62 -3.39
C ILE A 135 -7.57 -34.34 -2.04
N LEU A 136 -6.55 -34.25 -1.18
CA LEU A 136 -6.54 -34.95 0.11
C LEU A 136 -7.43 -34.31 1.19
N GLY A 137 -8.10 -33.19 0.89
CA GLY A 137 -9.02 -32.52 1.83
C GLY A 137 -8.35 -32.15 3.15
N ASP A 138 -9.02 -32.43 4.28
CA ASP A 138 -8.54 -32.13 5.65
C ASP A 138 -7.24 -32.90 6.04
N PHE A 139 -6.72 -33.79 5.19
CA PHE A 139 -5.47 -34.54 5.41
C PHE A 139 -4.26 -33.97 4.66
N ASN A 140 -4.24 -32.68 4.34
CA ASN A 140 -3.05 -32.04 3.81
C ASN A 140 -2.15 -31.48 4.93
N GLN A 141 -0.85 -31.34 4.64
CA GLN A 141 0.13 -30.81 5.60
C GLN A 141 -0.08 -29.31 5.91
N HIS A 142 -0.86 -28.61 5.08
CA HIS A 142 -1.05 -27.16 5.16
C HIS A 142 -2.38 -26.74 5.82
N GLY A 143 -3.20 -27.69 6.28
CA GLY A 143 -4.50 -27.44 6.90
C GLY A 143 -5.55 -26.78 6.00
N LEU A 144 -5.42 -26.91 4.67
CA LEU A 144 -6.37 -26.34 3.71
C LEU A 144 -7.63 -27.22 3.64
N ARG A 145 -8.79 -26.58 3.57
CA ARG A 145 -10.07 -27.27 3.42
C ARG A 145 -10.41 -27.46 1.95
N SER A 146 -10.98 -28.61 1.60
CA SER A 146 -11.52 -28.86 0.25
C SER A 146 -12.81 -28.09 -0.04
N HIS A 147 -13.53 -27.67 1.01
CA HIS A 147 -14.76 -26.91 0.90
C HIS A 147 -14.80 -25.75 1.92
N PRO A 148 -15.54 -24.67 1.64
CA PRO A 148 -15.75 -23.61 2.63
C PRO A 148 -16.42 -24.16 3.89
N VAL A 149 -16.24 -23.47 5.02
CA VAL A 149 -16.91 -23.83 6.28
C VAL A 149 -18.41 -23.81 6.03
N ILE A 150 -19.08 -24.95 6.20
CA ILE A 150 -20.53 -25.03 6.10
C ILE A 150 -21.11 -24.20 7.24
N LYS A 151 -21.58 -22.99 6.93
CA LYS A 151 -22.22 -22.11 7.90
C LYS A 151 -23.65 -22.62 8.12
N THR A 152 -23.93 -23.15 9.31
CA THR A 152 -25.31 -23.43 9.70
C THR A 152 -26.03 -22.10 9.91
N ARG A 153 -27.16 -21.89 9.22
CA ARG A 153 -27.99 -20.68 9.37
C ARG A 153 -28.48 -20.48 10.82
N VAL A 154 -28.59 -21.57 11.57
CA VAL A 154 -28.96 -21.60 12.98
C VAL A 154 -27.68 -21.51 13.82
N ARG A 155 -27.55 -20.41 14.58
CA ARG A 155 -26.56 -20.30 15.66
C ARG A 155 -27.03 -21.23 16.78
N ARG A 156 -26.26 -22.28 17.07
CA ARG A 156 -26.56 -23.13 18.24
C ARG A 156 -26.67 -22.25 19.49
N PRO A 157 -27.71 -22.42 20.33
CA PRO A 157 -27.78 -21.73 21.63
C PRO A 157 -26.48 -22.01 22.39
N ASN A 158 -25.95 -21.02 23.12
CA ASN A 158 -24.82 -21.28 24.00
C ASN A 158 -25.22 -22.39 24.99
N PRO A 159 -24.41 -23.46 25.12
CA PRO A 159 -24.67 -24.47 26.12
C PRO A 159 -24.71 -23.81 27.50
N MET A 160 -25.62 -24.27 28.36
CA MET A 160 -25.81 -23.71 29.70
C MET A 160 -24.53 -23.88 30.51
N GLU A 161 -23.80 -22.79 30.77
CA GLU A 161 -22.59 -22.78 31.60
C GLU A 161 -23.00 -22.66 33.07
N PHE A 162 -22.86 -23.74 33.83
CA PHE A 162 -23.05 -23.70 35.28
C PHE A 162 -21.75 -23.25 35.95
N ASN A 163 -21.68 -21.99 36.38
CA ASN A 163 -20.62 -21.52 37.27
C ASN A 163 -20.85 -22.11 38.67
N MET A 164 -20.22 -23.25 38.94
CA MET A 164 -20.13 -23.78 40.30
C MET A 164 -19.08 -22.97 41.07
N HIS A 165 -19.52 -22.14 42.01
CA HIS A 165 -18.67 -21.60 43.07
C HIS A 165 -18.63 -22.62 44.21
N TYR A 166 -17.47 -23.24 44.44
CA TYR A 166 -17.21 -24.07 45.62
C TYR A 166 -16.79 -23.19 46.80
#